data_AF-A0A1S3QGM4-F1
#
_entry.id   AF-A0A1S3QGM4-F1
#
_cell.length_a   1.000
_cell.length_b   1.000
_cell.length_c   1.000
_cell.angle_alpha   90.00
_cell.angle_beta   90.00
_cell.angle_gamma   90.00
#
_symmetry.space_group_name_H-M   'P 1'
#
loop_
_entity.id
_entity.type
_entity.pdbx_description
1 polymer ?
#
loop_
_entity_poly.entity_id
_entity_poly.type
_entity_poly.pdbx_seq_one_letter_code
_entity_poly.pdbx_strand_id
1 'polypeptide(L)'
;MHSIIQYMLQRTQDPDENVSLEACEFWLTLAEQPVCKEALSGHLVQLIPILVNGMKYSEIDIILLKGDVEEEDDTVPDSEQDIKPRFHKSRTVTLQHEGGEGEEGEDHDDDDDDDDTLSDWNLRKCSAAALDVLANVFRDELLPHLLPLLKGLLFHPDWVVKESGILVLGAIAEGCMQGMVPYLPELMPHLIQCLCDKKALVRSIACWTLSRYAHWVVSQPPDSHLKPLMTELLKRILDGNKRVQEAACSAFATLEEEACTELVPYLSFILDTLVFAFGKYQHKNLLILYDAIGTLADSVGHHLNQPEYIEKLMPPLIAKWNELKDEDKDLFPLLECLSSVATALQSGFLPYCEPVYQRCVTLVQKTLAQAMMYSQQPDQYEAPDKDFMIVALDLLSGLAEGLGGHVDQLVSRSNIMTLLFQCMQVRSVCVFSVVTLHMCECLGQWSPSGQSPRHS
;
A
#
# COMPACT_ATOMS: atom_id res chain seq x y z
N MET A 1 31.22 -17.93 18.43
CA MET A 1 30.08 -16.99 18.23
C MET A 1 30.24 -15.70 19.03
N HIS A 2 30.42 -15.75 20.35
CA HIS A 2 30.59 -14.55 21.20
C HIS A 2 31.64 -13.53 20.68
N SER A 3 32.84 -13.97 20.28
CA SER A 3 33.88 -13.05 19.75
C SER A 3 33.49 -12.38 18.43
N ILE A 4 32.69 -13.05 17.60
CA ILE A 4 32.18 -12.49 16.34
C ILE A 4 31.16 -11.41 16.67
N ILE A 5 30.20 -11.71 17.57
CA ILE A 5 29.19 -10.73 18.01
C ILE A 5 29.88 -9.49 18.62
N GLN A 6 30.88 -9.66 19.47
CA GLN A 6 31.63 -8.54 20.05
C GLN A 6 32.37 -7.71 18.98
N TYR A 7 32.94 -8.36 17.97
CA TYR A 7 33.55 -7.66 16.84
C TYR A 7 32.50 -6.88 16.03
N MET A 8 31.38 -7.51 15.69
CA MET A 8 30.32 -6.86 14.91
C MET A 8 29.70 -5.68 15.68
N LEU A 9 29.47 -5.80 17.00
CA LEU A 9 28.98 -4.69 17.83
C LEU A 9 29.90 -3.46 17.75
N GLN A 10 31.22 -3.68 17.66
CA GLN A 10 32.19 -2.60 17.50
C GLN A 10 32.24 -2.06 16.07
N ARG A 11 32.04 -2.91 15.05
CA ARG A 11 32.05 -2.49 13.64
C ARG A 11 30.77 -1.75 13.25
N THR A 12 29.61 -2.09 13.81
CA THR A 12 28.35 -1.34 13.61
C THR A 12 28.43 0.09 14.16
N GLN A 13 29.41 0.39 15.01
CA GLN A 13 29.68 1.74 15.54
C GLN A 13 30.92 2.37 14.91
N ASP A 14 31.42 1.84 13.79
CA ASP A 14 32.58 2.42 13.12
C ASP A 14 32.23 3.81 12.55
N PRO A 15 33.14 4.79 12.61
CA PRO A 15 32.91 6.11 12.02
C PRO A 15 32.79 6.10 10.49
N ASP A 16 33.27 5.06 9.80
CA ASP A 16 33.00 4.86 8.38
C ASP A 16 31.61 4.26 8.19
N GLU A 17 30.70 5.03 7.60
CA GLU A 17 29.30 4.64 7.39
C GLU A 17 29.18 3.33 6.59
N ASN A 18 30.05 3.10 5.60
CA ASN A 18 30.02 1.86 4.82
C ASN A 18 30.37 0.65 5.70
N VAL A 19 31.38 0.79 6.56
CA VAL A 19 31.78 -0.29 7.49
C VAL A 19 30.65 -0.54 8.49
N SER A 20 30.02 0.52 8.99
CA SER A 20 28.93 0.41 9.95
C SER A 20 27.68 -0.25 9.34
N LEU A 21 27.36 0.04 8.08
CA LEU A 21 26.24 -0.53 7.32
C LEU A 21 26.45 -2.03 7.08
N GLU A 22 27.58 -2.41 6.50
CA GLU A 22 27.94 -3.82 6.26
C GLU A 22 27.97 -4.62 7.57
N ALA A 23 28.43 -4.00 8.65
CA ALA A 23 28.39 -4.62 9.97
C ALA A 23 26.97 -4.68 10.56
N CYS A 24 26.06 -3.79 10.18
CA CYS A 24 24.67 -3.79 10.62
C CYS A 24 23.87 -4.90 9.92
N GLU A 25 24.13 -5.17 8.64
CA GLU A 25 23.48 -6.23 7.87
C GLU A 25 23.68 -7.63 8.48
N PHE A 26 24.78 -7.80 9.23
CA PHE A 26 24.99 -9.01 10.02
C PHE A 26 23.85 -9.26 11.02
N TRP A 27 23.29 -8.22 11.64
CA TRP A 27 22.19 -8.38 12.59
C TRP A 27 20.90 -8.79 11.90
N LEU A 28 20.60 -8.18 10.75
CA LEU A 28 19.46 -8.54 9.91
C LEU A 28 19.55 -10.02 9.49
N THR A 29 20.68 -10.40 8.90
CA THR A 29 20.93 -11.78 8.45
C THR A 29 20.90 -12.77 9.62
N LEU A 30 21.46 -12.40 10.77
CA LEU A 30 21.48 -13.28 11.96
C LEU A 30 20.07 -13.44 12.55
N ALA A 31 19.22 -12.42 12.47
CA ALA A 31 17.86 -12.45 13.00
C ALA A 31 16.97 -13.49 12.31
N GLU A 32 17.19 -13.74 11.02
CA GLU A 32 16.49 -14.79 10.27
C GLU A 32 16.96 -16.22 10.62
N GLN A 33 18.10 -16.36 11.31
CA GLN A 33 18.64 -17.68 11.63
C GLN A 33 17.99 -18.26 12.89
N PRO A 34 17.68 -19.57 12.94
CA PRO A 34 17.12 -20.22 14.13
C PRO A 34 17.97 -20.08 15.41
N VAL A 35 19.29 -19.85 15.25
CA VAL A 35 20.24 -19.66 16.36
C VAL A 35 20.21 -18.24 16.95
N CYS A 36 19.50 -17.29 16.32
CA CYS A 36 19.49 -15.88 16.70
C CYS A 36 19.27 -15.67 18.20
N LYS A 37 18.19 -16.27 18.73
CA LYS A 37 17.78 -16.09 20.13
C LYS A 37 18.87 -16.55 21.11
N GLU A 38 19.44 -17.73 20.88
CA GLU A 38 20.54 -18.25 21.70
C GLU A 38 21.80 -17.38 21.58
N ALA A 39 22.11 -16.92 20.36
CA ALA A 39 23.30 -16.14 20.07
C ALA A 39 23.27 -14.74 20.71
N LEU A 40 22.12 -14.05 20.64
CA LEU A 40 22.00 -12.63 20.96
C LEU A 40 21.40 -12.32 22.34
N SER A 41 20.76 -13.27 23.02
CA SER A 41 20.14 -13.03 24.35
C SER A 41 21.09 -12.36 25.35
N GLY A 42 22.37 -12.74 25.34
CA GLY A 42 23.39 -12.17 26.24
C GLY A 42 23.92 -10.79 25.82
N HIS A 43 23.52 -10.27 24.66
CA HIS A 43 24.07 -9.08 24.03
C HIS A 43 23.03 -8.00 23.72
N LEU A 44 21.72 -8.27 23.90
CA LEU A 44 20.64 -7.32 23.62
C LEU A 44 20.83 -5.96 24.30
N VAL A 45 21.28 -5.96 25.56
CA VAL A 45 21.53 -4.73 26.33
C VAL A 45 22.54 -3.80 25.62
N GLN A 46 23.47 -4.35 24.85
CA GLN A 46 24.46 -3.58 24.09
C GLN A 46 23.98 -3.30 22.67
N LEU A 47 23.39 -4.30 22.00
CA LEU A 47 22.97 -4.19 20.60
C LEU A 47 21.83 -3.19 20.41
N ILE A 48 20.81 -3.22 21.27
CA ILE A 48 19.60 -2.41 21.08
C ILE A 48 19.89 -0.91 21.08
N PRO A 49 20.67 -0.34 22.02
CA PRO A 49 21.07 1.07 21.94
C PRO A 49 21.85 1.43 20.66
N ILE A 50 22.62 0.49 20.10
CA ILE A 50 23.40 0.72 18.87
C ILE A 50 22.46 0.83 17.67
N LEU A 51 21.54 -0.13 17.50
CA LEU A 51 20.56 -0.10 16.41
C LEU A 51 19.68 1.14 16.51
N VAL A 52 19.13 1.43 17.70
CA VAL A 52 18.32 2.61 17.96
C VAL A 52 19.08 3.91 17.63
N ASN A 53 20.40 3.96 17.87
CA ASN A 53 21.19 5.12 17.49
C ASN A 53 21.43 5.21 15.97
N GLY A 54 21.62 4.06 15.30
CA GLY A 54 21.78 3.96 13.84
C GLY A 54 20.51 4.36 13.08
N MET A 55 19.34 4.31 13.72
CA MET A 55 18.05 4.71 13.14
C MET A 55 17.85 6.23 13.01
N LYS A 56 18.79 7.08 13.44
CA LYS A 56 18.69 8.54 13.21
C LYS A 56 19.09 8.88 11.78
N TYR A 57 18.46 9.89 11.19
CA TYR A 57 18.95 10.46 9.94
C TYR A 57 20.40 10.95 10.11
N SER A 58 21.25 10.67 9.12
CA SER A 58 22.60 11.23 9.07
C SER A 58 22.54 12.73 8.77
N GLU A 59 23.62 13.46 9.06
CA GLU A 59 23.70 14.89 8.70
C GLU A 59 23.60 15.08 7.18
N ILE A 60 24.15 14.14 6.40
CA ILE A 60 24.10 14.16 4.93
C ILE A 60 22.66 13.98 4.46
N ASP A 61 21.94 13.00 5.01
CA ASP A 61 20.52 12.79 4.70
C ASP A 61 19.71 14.04 5.00
N ILE A 62 19.90 14.66 6.17
CA ILE A 62 19.17 15.89 6.54
C ILE A 62 19.47 17.03 5.54
N ILE A 63 20.68 17.11 5.00
CA ILE A 63 21.06 18.11 3.99
C ILE A 63 20.41 17.81 2.64
N LEU A 64 20.37 16.53 2.23
CA LEU A 64 19.72 16.11 0.99
C LEU A 64 18.20 16.32 1.07
N LEU A 65 17.62 16.01 2.22
CA LEU A 65 16.20 16.18 2.55
C LEU A 65 15.79 17.62 2.87
N LYS A 66 16.68 18.60 2.70
CA LYS A 66 16.44 19.96 3.20
C LYS A 66 15.22 20.63 2.56
N GLY A 67 14.88 20.29 1.31
CA GLY A 67 13.62 20.68 0.68
C GLY A 67 12.41 20.09 1.43
N ASP A 68 12.46 18.78 1.71
CA ASP A 68 11.38 18.06 2.41
C ASP A 68 11.20 18.47 3.86
N VAL A 69 12.25 18.98 4.53
CA VAL A 69 12.21 19.30 5.96
C VAL A 69 11.47 20.62 6.24
N GLU A 70 11.50 21.58 5.31
CA GLU A 70 11.10 22.97 5.57
C GLU A 70 10.18 23.61 4.51
N GLU A 71 10.03 23.02 3.32
CA GLU A 71 9.26 23.63 2.23
C GLU A 71 7.89 22.96 2.01
N GLU A 72 6.87 23.79 1.75
CA GLU A 72 5.60 23.35 1.17
C GLU A 72 5.82 23.24 -0.35
N ASP A 73 5.88 22.01 -0.86
CA ASP A 73 6.20 21.67 -2.23
C ASP A 73 5.02 21.05 -2.99
N ASP A 74 3.81 21.06 -2.41
CA ASP A 74 2.58 20.54 -3.01
C ASP A 74 2.18 21.19 -4.35
N THR A 75 2.67 22.40 -4.61
CA THR A 75 2.46 23.12 -5.87
C THR A 75 3.58 22.91 -6.90
N VAL A 76 4.64 22.19 -6.54
CA VAL A 76 5.79 21.91 -7.41
C VAL A 76 5.54 20.62 -8.19
N PRO A 77 5.40 20.67 -9.53
CA PRO A 77 5.17 19.47 -10.34
C PRO A 77 6.29 18.44 -10.16
N ASP A 78 5.91 17.16 -10.16
CA ASP A 78 6.88 16.06 -10.16
C ASP A 78 7.67 16.02 -11.46
N SER A 79 8.93 15.64 -11.38
CA SER A 79 9.77 15.35 -12.54
C SER A 79 9.56 13.90 -13.00
N GLU A 80 9.88 13.60 -14.26
CA GLU A 80 9.81 12.23 -14.78
C GLU A 80 10.70 11.24 -14.01
N GLN A 81 11.74 11.72 -13.32
CA GLN A 81 12.64 10.90 -12.51
C GLN A 81 12.01 10.51 -11.16
N ASP A 82 10.99 11.26 -10.70
CA ASP A 82 10.30 10.99 -9.43
C ASP A 82 9.23 9.91 -9.57
N ILE A 83 8.90 9.51 -10.80
CA ILE A 83 7.85 8.53 -11.12
C ILE A 83 8.47 7.15 -11.35
N LYS A 84 8.38 6.27 -10.35
CA LYS A 84 8.88 4.90 -10.43
C LYS A 84 8.10 4.09 -11.48
N PRO A 85 8.74 3.18 -12.24
CA PRO A 85 8.04 2.27 -13.12
C PRO A 85 7.08 1.36 -12.32
N ARG A 86 5.78 1.46 -12.59
CA ARG A 86 4.76 0.56 -12.03
C ARG A 86 4.44 -0.60 -12.98
N PHE A 87 4.14 -1.75 -12.38
CA PHE A 87 3.67 -2.97 -13.02
C PHE A 87 2.40 -3.43 -12.34
N HIS A 88 1.45 -4.00 -13.09
CA HIS A 88 0.18 -4.47 -12.54
C HIS A 88 0.35 -5.83 -11.85
N LYS A 89 -0.16 -5.97 -10.62
CA LYS A 89 -0.23 -7.25 -9.89
C LYS A 89 -1.66 -7.82 -9.99
N SER A 90 -1.81 -9.04 -10.52
CA SER A 90 -3.14 -9.65 -10.68
C SER A 90 -3.77 -10.05 -9.34
N ARG A 91 -5.07 -9.79 -9.18
CA ARG A 91 -5.86 -10.21 -8.02
C ARG A 91 -5.94 -11.74 -7.91
N THR A 92 -5.40 -12.31 -6.82
CA THR A 92 -5.52 -13.75 -6.50
C THR A 92 -6.73 -13.96 -5.61
N VAL A 93 -7.64 -14.88 -5.95
CA VAL A 93 -8.78 -15.23 -5.10
C VAL A 93 -8.29 -16.13 -3.96
N THR A 94 -8.07 -15.56 -2.78
CA THR A 94 -8.01 -16.34 -1.54
C THR A 94 -9.44 -16.76 -1.18
N LEU A 95 -9.80 -18.00 -1.53
CA LEU A 95 -11.01 -18.62 -1.00
C LEU A 95 -10.89 -18.65 0.52
N GLN A 96 -11.71 -17.87 1.22
CA GLN A 96 -11.85 -17.95 2.68
C GLN A 96 -12.36 -19.36 3.04
N HIS A 97 -11.43 -20.27 3.34
CA HIS A 97 -11.75 -21.53 4.01
C HIS A 97 -11.61 -21.32 5.52
N GLU A 98 -12.75 -21.36 6.21
CA GLU A 98 -12.82 -21.50 7.66
C GLU A 98 -12.04 -22.76 8.09
N GLY A 99 -10.87 -22.54 8.69
CA GLY A 99 -10.17 -23.53 9.51
C GLY A 99 -9.24 -24.48 8.78
N GLY A 100 -7.93 -24.23 8.85
CA GLY A 100 -6.91 -25.22 8.49
C GLY A 100 -5.54 -24.60 8.23
N GLU A 101 -4.65 -24.79 9.20
CA GLU A 101 -3.20 -24.59 9.21
C GLU A 101 -2.47 -24.43 7.85
N GLY A 102 -1.81 -23.28 7.71
CA GLY A 102 -0.47 -23.13 7.12
C GLY A 102 -0.35 -23.24 5.61
N GLU A 103 -0.54 -22.13 4.91
CA GLU A 103 0.19 -21.84 3.66
C GLU A 103 0.65 -20.37 3.69
N GLU A 104 1.78 -20.16 3.05
CA GLU A 104 2.71 -19.03 3.14
C GLU A 104 2.01 -17.67 3.06
N GLY A 105 2.22 -16.84 4.08
CA GLY A 105 1.74 -15.46 4.10
C GLY A 105 2.27 -14.73 2.88
N GLU A 106 1.37 -14.08 2.18
CA GLU A 106 1.67 -13.16 1.09
C GLU A 106 2.66 -12.12 1.63
N ASP A 107 3.91 -12.17 1.14
CA ASP A 107 4.86 -11.09 1.30
C ASP A 107 4.24 -9.88 0.58
N HIS A 108 3.54 -9.03 1.35
CA HIS A 108 3.25 -7.67 0.97
C HIS A 108 4.59 -6.96 0.83
N ASP A 109 5.18 -7.03 -0.36
CA ASP A 109 6.24 -6.12 -0.82
C ASP A 109 5.66 -4.69 -0.94
N ASP A 110 5.20 -4.12 0.18
CA ASP A 110 4.80 -2.71 0.36
C ASP A 110 5.98 -1.87 0.86
N ASP A 111 7.19 -2.45 0.94
CA ASP A 111 8.42 -1.76 1.34
C ASP A 111 9.06 -0.93 0.20
N ASP A 112 8.43 -0.82 -0.97
CA ASP A 112 8.96 -0.08 -2.14
C ASP A 112 8.55 1.42 -2.20
N ASP A 113 7.89 1.95 -1.17
CA ASP A 113 7.45 3.36 -1.05
C ASP A 113 8.51 4.30 -0.42
N ASP A 114 9.79 4.01 -0.63
CA ASP A 114 10.88 4.87 -0.17
C ASP A 114 11.37 5.86 -1.25
N ASP A 115 11.37 7.14 -0.86
CA ASP A 115 11.58 8.37 -1.63
C ASP A 115 12.95 8.46 -2.35
N ASP A 116 12.94 8.83 -3.65
CA ASP A 116 14.00 8.57 -4.64
C ASP A 116 15.15 9.61 -4.67
N THR A 117 15.38 10.30 -3.55
CA THR A 117 16.71 10.89 -3.27
C THR A 117 17.50 10.12 -2.21
N LEU A 118 16.85 9.14 -1.58
CA LEU A 118 17.33 8.31 -0.46
C LEU A 118 16.98 6.82 -0.65
N SER A 119 16.75 6.42 -1.91
CA SER A 119 16.54 5.04 -2.38
C SER A 119 17.70 4.10 -2.02
N ASP A 120 18.90 4.63 -1.78
CA ASP A 120 20.04 3.82 -1.38
C ASP A 120 19.84 3.23 0.03
N TRP A 121 19.93 1.91 0.10
CA TRP A 121 20.02 1.15 1.35
C TRP A 121 21.14 1.73 2.23
N ASN A 122 20.78 2.16 3.44
CA ASN A 122 21.68 2.88 4.34
C ASN A 122 21.60 2.37 5.79
N LEU A 123 22.49 2.88 6.65
CA LEU A 123 22.58 2.42 8.05
C LEU A 123 21.25 2.59 8.80
N ARG A 124 20.50 3.65 8.53
CA ARG A 124 19.21 3.91 9.17
C ARG A 124 18.17 2.86 8.80
N LYS A 125 17.98 2.57 7.51
CA LYS A 125 17.06 1.53 7.03
C LYS A 125 17.47 0.16 7.54
N CYS A 126 18.75 -0.19 7.42
CA CYS A 126 19.28 -1.46 7.90
C CYS A 126 19.09 -1.63 9.42
N SER A 127 19.33 -0.58 10.21
CA SER A 127 19.11 -0.63 11.66
C SER A 127 17.64 -0.80 12.04
N ALA A 128 16.73 -0.15 11.31
CA ALA A 128 15.29 -0.28 11.51
C ALA A 128 14.79 -1.68 11.14
N ALA A 129 15.18 -2.19 9.96
CA ALA A 129 14.85 -3.54 9.50
C ALA A 129 15.40 -4.60 10.47
N ALA A 130 16.66 -4.48 10.89
CA ALA A 130 17.23 -5.40 11.87
C ALA A 130 16.47 -5.36 13.20
N LEU A 131 16.02 -4.17 13.65
CA LEU A 131 15.23 -4.06 14.88
C LEU A 131 13.83 -4.67 14.74
N ASP A 132 13.18 -4.52 13.58
CA ASP A 132 11.87 -5.13 13.31
C ASP A 132 11.95 -6.66 13.36
N VAL A 133 12.88 -7.27 12.62
CA VAL A 133 13.07 -8.73 12.64
C VAL A 133 13.43 -9.21 14.05
N LEU A 134 14.28 -8.47 14.78
CA LEU A 134 14.59 -8.80 16.18
C LEU A 134 13.36 -8.67 17.10
N ALA A 135 12.47 -7.71 16.89
CA ALA A 135 11.21 -7.60 17.62
C ALA A 135 10.34 -8.83 17.37
N ASN A 136 10.31 -9.35 16.14
CA ASN A 136 9.60 -10.59 15.80
C ASN A 136 10.23 -11.86 16.40
N VAL A 137 11.56 -11.90 16.55
CA VAL A 137 12.28 -13.02 17.19
C VAL A 137 12.13 -13.02 18.72
N PHE A 138 12.33 -11.86 19.36
CA PHE A 138 12.37 -11.74 20.82
C PHE A 138 11.01 -11.41 21.44
N ARG A 139 10.08 -10.86 20.66
CA ARG A 139 8.77 -10.41 21.12
C ARG A 139 8.91 -9.47 22.33
N ASP A 140 8.03 -9.59 23.31
CA ASP A 140 8.02 -8.76 24.52
C ASP A 140 9.31 -8.82 25.36
N GLU A 141 10.18 -9.81 25.15
CA GLU A 141 11.51 -9.89 25.81
C GLU A 141 12.42 -8.71 25.41
N LEU A 142 12.13 -8.03 24.29
CA LEU A 142 12.88 -6.87 23.83
C LEU A 142 12.52 -5.58 24.60
N LEU A 143 11.29 -5.49 25.11
CA LEU A 143 10.72 -4.27 25.69
C LEU A 143 11.50 -3.74 26.90
N PRO A 144 12.01 -4.55 27.85
CA PRO A 144 12.82 -4.05 28.97
C PRO A 144 14.08 -3.30 28.52
N HIS A 145 14.59 -3.59 27.32
CA HIS A 145 15.75 -2.91 26.74
C HIS A 145 15.38 -1.65 25.97
N LEU A 146 14.20 -1.63 25.33
CA LEU A 146 13.73 -0.52 24.50
C LEU A 146 13.01 0.58 25.26
N LEU A 147 12.11 0.23 26.18
CA LEU A 147 11.26 1.20 26.90
C LEU A 147 12.06 2.31 27.62
N PRO A 148 13.21 2.04 28.26
CA PRO A 148 14.03 3.09 28.86
C PRO A 148 14.57 4.10 27.83
N LEU A 149 14.86 3.65 26.60
CA LEU A 149 15.34 4.50 25.51
C LEU A 149 14.18 5.32 24.93
N LEU A 150 13.06 4.67 24.60
CA LEU A 150 11.89 5.28 23.97
C LEU A 150 11.39 6.52 24.72
N LYS A 151 11.35 6.46 26.06
CA LYS A 151 10.93 7.61 26.86
C LYS A 151 11.81 8.86 26.66
N GLY A 152 13.11 8.67 26.47
CA GLY A 152 14.04 9.76 26.19
C GLY A 152 13.95 10.28 24.75
N LEU A 153 13.56 9.42 23.81
CA LEU A 153 13.49 9.74 22.39
C LEU A 153 12.17 10.44 22.03
N LEU A 154 11.02 9.86 22.35
CA LEU A 154 9.68 10.30 21.91
C LEU A 154 9.30 11.72 22.34
N PHE A 155 9.90 12.23 23.41
CA PHE A 155 9.64 13.55 23.97
C PHE A 155 10.83 14.51 23.85
N HIS A 156 11.85 14.12 23.09
CA HIS A 156 13.04 14.95 22.91
C HIS A 156 12.70 16.24 22.12
N PRO A 157 13.27 17.41 22.50
CA PRO A 157 12.99 18.66 21.79
C PRO A 157 13.62 18.74 20.40
N ASP A 158 14.73 18.02 20.19
CA ASP A 158 15.33 17.85 18.86
C ASP A 158 14.49 16.87 18.03
N TRP A 159 14.06 17.33 16.86
CA TRP A 159 13.20 16.58 15.97
C TRP A 159 13.89 15.33 15.43
N VAL A 160 15.21 15.33 15.20
CA VAL A 160 15.93 14.15 14.67
C VAL A 160 15.85 13.00 15.67
N VAL A 161 16.04 13.32 16.96
CA VAL A 161 15.95 12.34 18.05
C VAL A 161 14.51 11.88 18.24
N LYS A 162 13.55 12.81 18.21
CA LYS A 162 12.12 12.51 18.34
C LYS A 162 11.63 11.59 17.22
N GLU A 163 11.96 11.94 15.99
CA GLU A 163 11.63 11.21 14.76
C GLU A 163 12.17 9.78 14.85
N SER A 164 13.44 9.59 15.22
CA SER A 164 13.99 8.24 15.41
C SER A 164 13.27 7.43 16.49
N GLY A 165 12.78 8.08 17.55
CA GLY A 165 11.96 7.42 18.58
C GLY A 165 10.60 6.95 18.06
N ILE A 166 9.99 7.73 17.16
CA ILE A 166 8.72 7.38 16.51
C ILE A 166 8.96 6.20 15.56
N LEU A 167 10.02 6.24 14.75
CA LEU A 167 10.44 5.10 13.90
C LEU A 167 10.66 3.82 14.72
N VAL A 168 11.40 3.89 15.84
CA VAL A 168 11.58 2.73 16.74
C VAL A 168 10.25 2.18 17.23
N LEU A 169 9.30 3.05 17.58
CA LEU A 169 7.99 2.63 18.07
C LEU A 169 7.18 1.89 16.98
N GLY A 170 7.28 2.31 15.72
CA GLY A 170 6.63 1.63 14.59
C GLY A 170 7.32 0.32 14.22
N ALA A 171 8.65 0.29 14.17
CA ALA A 171 9.44 -0.89 13.81
C ALA A 171 9.22 -2.08 14.75
N ILE A 172 8.90 -1.83 16.02
CA ILE A 172 8.67 -2.92 16.99
C ILE A 172 7.20 -3.34 17.11
N ALA A 173 6.29 -2.66 16.39
CA ALA A 173 4.85 -2.78 16.60
C ALA A 173 4.37 -4.23 16.42
N GLU A 174 4.76 -4.88 15.32
CA GLU A 174 4.33 -6.23 14.98
C GLU A 174 4.90 -7.27 15.96
N GLY A 175 6.20 -7.20 16.22
CA GLY A 175 6.88 -8.15 17.11
C GLY A 175 6.47 -8.01 18.58
N CYS A 176 6.26 -6.79 19.06
CA CYS A 176 6.05 -6.48 20.49
C CYS A 176 4.64 -5.98 20.82
N MET A 177 3.66 -6.17 19.94
CA MET A 177 2.30 -5.62 20.09
C MET A 177 1.71 -5.88 21.47
N GLN A 178 1.73 -7.14 21.93
CA GLN A 178 1.07 -7.55 23.17
C GLN A 178 1.65 -6.85 24.40
N GLY A 179 2.98 -6.76 24.50
CA GLY A 179 3.63 -6.03 25.58
C GLY A 179 3.52 -4.51 25.44
N MET A 180 3.22 -4.00 24.25
CA MET A 180 3.00 -2.56 24.00
C MET A 180 1.59 -2.08 24.34
N VAL A 181 0.56 -2.94 24.25
CA VAL A 181 -0.85 -2.61 24.54
C VAL A 181 -1.06 -1.78 25.82
N PRO A 182 -0.41 -2.07 26.97
CA PRO A 182 -0.59 -1.28 28.19
C PRO A 182 -0.18 0.20 28.07
N TYR A 183 0.67 0.53 27.10
CA TYR A 183 1.21 1.88 26.87
C TYR A 183 0.48 2.63 25.76
N LEU A 184 -0.21 1.93 24.85
CA LEU A 184 -0.90 2.53 23.70
C LEU A 184 -1.95 3.59 24.06
N PRO A 185 -2.72 3.49 25.17
CA PRO A 185 -3.66 4.55 25.57
C PRO A 185 -3.00 5.92 25.81
N GLU A 186 -1.73 5.96 26.20
CA GLU A 186 -0.95 7.20 26.37
C GLU A 186 -0.17 7.56 25.09
N LEU A 187 0.37 6.56 24.40
CA LEU A 187 1.19 6.77 23.21
C LEU A 187 0.38 7.22 21.99
N MET A 188 -0.82 6.69 21.77
CA MET A 188 -1.63 7.04 20.59
C MET A 188 -2.02 8.51 20.56
N PRO A 189 -2.55 9.13 21.64
CA PRO A 189 -2.79 10.57 21.67
C PRO A 189 -1.54 11.41 21.38
N HIS A 190 -0.36 10.99 21.87
CA HIS A 190 0.90 11.67 21.61
C HIS A 190 1.32 11.58 20.14
N LEU A 191 1.22 10.40 19.52
CA LEU A 191 1.53 10.24 18.09
C LEU A 191 0.55 11.02 17.21
N ILE A 192 -0.74 11.02 17.53
CA ILE A 192 -1.73 11.86 16.83
C ILE A 192 -1.34 13.34 16.91
N GLN A 193 -0.82 13.80 18.05
CA GLN A 193 -0.29 15.16 18.18
C GLN A 193 0.96 15.39 17.30
N CYS A 194 1.80 14.37 17.09
CA CYS A 194 2.96 14.46 16.19
C CYS A 194 2.58 14.66 14.72
N LEU A 195 1.37 14.29 14.29
CA LEU A 195 0.85 14.66 12.96
C LEU A 195 0.76 16.18 12.76
N CYS A 196 0.72 16.96 13.85
CA CYS A 196 0.73 18.42 13.79
C CYS A 196 2.12 19.03 14.01
N ASP A 197 3.21 18.23 14.01
CA ASP A 197 4.56 18.76 14.19
C ASP A 197 4.96 19.68 13.01
N LYS A 198 5.76 20.70 13.32
CA LYS A 198 6.27 21.66 12.33
C LYS A 198 7.18 21.01 11.30
N LYS A 199 7.86 19.91 11.64
CA LYS A 199 8.78 19.20 10.74
C LYS A 199 8.04 18.13 9.96
N ALA A 200 8.04 18.23 8.62
CA ALA A 200 7.37 17.30 7.74
C ALA A 200 7.83 15.84 7.94
N LEU A 201 9.13 15.62 8.16
CA LEU A 201 9.67 14.28 8.46
C LEU A 201 9.08 13.66 9.73
N VAL A 202 8.80 14.46 10.77
CA VAL A 202 8.13 13.97 11.98
C VAL A 202 6.68 13.61 11.68
N ARG A 203 5.99 14.40 10.85
CA ARG A 203 4.60 14.11 10.43
C ARG A 203 4.53 12.83 9.61
N SER A 204 5.42 12.68 8.64
CA SER A 204 5.52 11.51 7.76
C SER A 204 5.75 10.23 8.56
N ILE A 205 6.76 10.18 9.44
CA ILE A 205 6.99 8.98 10.25
C ILE A 205 5.88 8.72 11.27
N ALA A 206 5.19 9.77 11.74
CA ALA A 206 4.03 9.60 12.60
C ALA A 206 2.86 8.96 11.85
N CYS A 207 2.60 9.31 10.58
CA CYS A 207 1.61 8.64 9.74
C CYS A 207 1.89 7.13 9.67
N TRP A 208 3.10 6.76 9.26
CA TRP A 208 3.53 5.35 9.16
C TRP A 208 3.45 4.62 10.51
N THR A 209 3.97 5.23 11.58
CA THR A 209 3.94 4.59 12.90
C THR A 209 2.51 4.38 13.40
N LEU A 210 1.60 5.33 13.14
CA LEU A 210 0.20 5.21 13.53
C LEU A 210 -0.51 4.08 12.76
N SER A 211 -0.21 3.88 11.47
CA SER A 211 -0.80 2.78 10.70
C SER A 211 -0.36 1.41 11.20
N ARG A 212 0.88 1.26 11.68
CA ARG A 212 1.37 0.01 12.31
C ARG A 212 0.59 -0.40 13.58
N TYR A 213 -0.18 0.52 14.16
CA TYR A 213 -1.08 0.24 15.30
C TYR A 213 -2.57 0.37 14.94
N ALA A 214 -2.93 0.45 13.65
CA ALA A 214 -4.30 0.65 13.18
C ALA A 214 -5.27 -0.41 13.72
N HIS A 215 -4.90 -1.70 13.66
CA HIS A 215 -5.70 -2.80 14.23
C HIS A 215 -6.07 -2.55 15.71
N TRP A 216 -5.10 -2.10 16.53
CA TRP A 216 -5.39 -1.78 17.93
C TRP A 216 -6.35 -0.59 18.03
N VAL A 217 -6.13 0.47 17.26
CA VAL A 217 -6.97 1.67 17.26
C VAL A 217 -8.42 1.35 16.91
N VAL A 218 -8.65 0.53 15.90
CA VAL A 218 -9.99 0.11 15.44
C VAL A 218 -10.68 -0.78 16.49
N SER A 219 -9.92 -1.59 17.24
CA SER A 219 -10.48 -2.43 18.31
C SER A 219 -10.98 -1.64 19.54
N GLN A 220 -10.65 -0.35 19.65
CA GLN A 220 -11.09 0.52 20.74
C GLN A 220 -12.41 1.23 20.41
N PRO A 221 -13.14 1.78 21.41
CA PRO A 221 -14.33 2.58 21.16
C PRO A 221 -14.05 3.71 20.14
N PRO A 222 -14.82 3.87 19.05
CA PRO A 222 -14.45 4.74 17.93
C PRO A 222 -14.13 6.19 18.28
N ASP A 223 -14.87 6.80 19.22
CA ASP A 223 -14.65 8.19 19.65
C ASP A 223 -13.32 8.39 20.43
N SER A 224 -12.67 7.31 20.90
CA SER A 224 -11.48 7.38 21.74
C SER A 224 -10.19 7.60 20.94
N HIS A 225 -10.00 6.85 19.86
CA HIS A 225 -8.75 6.84 19.09
C HIS A 225 -8.99 6.87 17.57
N LEU A 226 -9.90 6.04 17.05
CA LEU A 226 -10.16 5.96 15.60
C LEU A 226 -10.57 7.31 15.00
N LYS A 227 -11.59 7.95 15.57
CA LYS A 227 -12.11 9.22 15.04
C LYS A 227 -11.09 10.37 15.12
N PRO A 228 -10.37 10.60 16.24
CA PRO A 228 -9.26 11.56 16.28
C PRO A 228 -8.16 11.24 15.26
N LEU A 229 -7.74 9.97 15.16
CA LEU A 229 -6.70 9.54 14.22
C LEU A 229 -7.12 9.82 12.76
N MET A 230 -8.28 9.31 12.36
CA MET A 230 -8.87 9.50 11.04
C MET A 230 -8.98 11.00 10.70
N THR A 231 -9.43 11.82 11.65
CA THR A 231 -9.57 13.27 11.44
C THR A 231 -8.23 13.95 11.16
N GLU A 232 -7.19 13.62 11.92
CA GLU A 232 -5.87 14.23 11.71
C GLU A 232 -5.15 13.66 10.49
N LEU A 233 -5.28 12.36 10.18
CA LEU A 233 -4.75 11.76 8.94
C LEU A 233 -5.38 12.39 7.70
N LEU A 234 -6.70 12.60 7.67
CA LEU A 234 -7.37 13.29 6.55
C LEU A 234 -6.85 14.73 6.36
N LYS A 235 -6.48 15.43 7.44
CA LYS A 235 -5.80 16.74 7.31
C LYS A 235 -4.37 16.62 6.80
N ARG A 236 -3.71 15.47 6.95
CA ARG A 236 -2.35 15.20 6.44
C ARG A 236 -2.34 14.71 5.00
N ILE A 237 -3.41 14.04 4.55
CA ILE A 237 -3.68 13.82 3.12
C ILE A 237 -3.66 15.16 2.38
N LEU A 238 -4.12 16.25 3.02
CA LEU A 238 -4.05 17.60 2.43
C LEU A 238 -2.87 18.44 2.92
N ASP A 239 -1.76 17.83 3.34
CA ASP A 239 -0.56 18.55 3.81
C ASP A 239 0.07 19.41 2.69
N GLY A 240 0.83 20.44 3.06
CA GLY A 240 1.57 21.28 2.11
C GLY A 240 2.84 20.62 1.58
N ASN A 241 3.26 19.50 2.16
CA ASN A 241 4.45 18.75 1.74
C ASN A 241 4.08 17.41 1.09
N LYS A 242 4.62 17.12 -0.10
CA LYS A 242 4.29 15.93 -0.91
C LYS A 242 4.65 14.62 -0.22
N ARG A 243 5.77 14.54 0.50
CA ARG A 243 6.13 13.35 1.29
C ARG A 243 5.13 13.07 2.41
N VAL A 244 4.59 14.13 3.04
CA VAL A 244 3.56 13.96 4.08
C VAL A 244 2.23 13.52 3.48
N GLN A 245 1.87 14.03 2.30
CA GLN A 245 0.67 13.59 1.57
C GLN A 245 0.74 12.09 1.25
N GLU A 246 1.84 11.61 0.68
CA GLU A 246 2.14 10.20 0.41
C GLU A 246 2.01 9.36 1.68
N ALA A 247 2.81 9.67 2.71
CA ALA A 247 2.79 8.92 3.96
C ALA A 247 1.42 8.92 4.65
N ALA A 248 0.66 10.02 4.55
CA ALA A 248 -0.68 10.09 5.11
C ALA A 248 -1.71 9.30 4.30
N CYS A 249 -1.59 9.30 2.98
CA CYS A 249 -2.47 8.55 2.08
C CYS A 249 -2.28 7.04 2.26
N SER A 250 -1.03 6.57 2.27
CA SER A 250 -0.71 5.16 2.51
C SER A 250 -1.12 4.71 3.92
N ALA A 251 -0.84 5.53 4.95
CA ALA A 251 -1.28 5.23 6.32
C ALA A 251 -2.82 5.21 6.47
N PHE A 252 -3.52 6.01 5.68
CA PHE A 252 -4.99 6.02 5.66
C PHE A 252 -5.55 4.79 4.95
N ALA A 253 -4.94 4.35 3.85
CA ALA A 253 -5.32 3.11 3.17
C ALA A 253 -5.21 1.88 4.10
N THR A 254 -4.11 1.77 4.88
CA THR A 254 -4.01 0.73 5.92
C THR A 254 -5.10 0.85 6.99
N LEU A 255 -5.47 2.08 7.37
CA LEU A 255 -6.57 2.30 8.31
C LEU A 255 -7.93 1.90 7.72
N GLU A 256 -8.13 2.07 6.41
CA GLU A 256 -9.33 1.63 5.70
C GLU A 256 -9.49 0.12 5.74
N GLU A 257 -8.42 -0.62 5.44
CA GLU A 257 -8.39 -2.09 5.49
C GLU A 257 -8.73 -2.62 6.89
N GLU A 258 -8.19 -2.00 7.93
CA GLU A 258 -8.43 -2.41 9.31
C GLU A 258 -9.84 -2.01 9.79
N ALA A 259 -10.30 -0.81 9.45
CA ALA A 259 -11.58 -0.28 9.93
C ALA A 259 -12.78 -0.83 9.16
N CYS A 260 -12.63 -1.17 7.88
CA CYS A 260 -13.70 -1.68 7.03
C CYS A 260 -14.99 -0.84 7.17
N THR A 261 -16.10 -1.49 7.56
CA THR A 261 -17.41 -0.86 7.70
C THR A 261 -17.51 0.14 8.86
N GLU A 262 -16.55 0.19 9.79
CA GLU A 262 -16.51 1.20 10.85
C GLU A 262 -16.31 2.62 10.31
N LEU A 263 -15.87 2.77 9.05
CA LEU A 263 -15.73 4.05 8.36
C LEU A 263 -17.02 4.59 7.75
N VAL A 264 -18.06 3.76 7.57
CA VAL A 264 -19.33 4.15 6.95
C VAL A 264 -19.95 5.41 7.57
N PRO A 265 -19.97 5.60 8.91
CA PRO A 265 -20.50 6.82 9.53
C PRO A 265 -19.77 8.12 9.14
N TYR A 266 -18.55 8.01 8.62
CA TYR A 266 -17.67 9.13 8.28
C TYR A 266 -17.47 9.30 6.77
N LEU A 267 -18.10 8.45 5.95
CA LEU A 267 -17.83 8.31 4.52
C LEU A 267 -17.92 9.62 3.74
N SER A 268 -18.92 10.48 4.04
CA SER A 268 -19.01 11.79 3.38
C SER A 268 -17.78 12.67 3.63
N PHE A 269 -17.25 12.67 4.86
CA PHE A 269 -16.10 13.50 5.24
C PHE A 269 -14.80 12.97 4.62
N ILE A 270 -14.66 11.65 4.58
CA ILE A 270 -13.56 10.96 3.91
C ILE A 270 -13.56 11.33 2.43
N LEU A 271 -14.69 11.13 1.74
CA LEU A 271 -14.85 11.42 0.32
C LEU A 271 -14.61 12.89 -0.01
N ASP A 272 -15.10 13.84 0.80
CA ASP A 272 -14.85 15.27 0.57
C ASP A 272 -13.34 15.58 0.59
N THR A 273 -12.57 14.88 1.43
CA THR A 273 -11.11 15.04 1.53
C THR A 273 -10.41 14.42 0.32
N LEU A 274 -10.71 13.16 -0.01
CA LEU A 274 -10.09 12.46 -1.15
C LEU A 274 -10.43 13.13 -2.49
N VAL A 275 -11.68 13.60 -2.65
CA VAL A 275 -12.09 14.35 -3.85
C VAL A 275 -11.34 15.68 -3.96
N PHE A 276 -11.10 16.37 -2.84
CA PHE A 276 -10.28 17.58 -2.85
C PHE A 276 -8.82 17.31 -3.23
N ALA A 277 -8.27 16.17 -2.81
CA ALA A 277 -6.88 15.78 -3.11
C ALA A 277 -6.60 15.68 -4.62
N PHE A 278 -7.57 15.29 -5.46
CA PHE A 278 -7.42 15.31 -6.93
C PHE A 278 -6.99 16.67 -7.50
N GLY A 279 -7.42 17.77 -6.86
CA GLY A 279 -7.07 19.14 -7.29
C GLY A 279 -5.78 19.67 -6.68
N LYS A 280 -5.19 18.95 -5.73
CA LYS A 280 -4.00 19.36 -4.97
C LYS A 280 -2.78 18.50 -5.28
N TYR A 281 -2.98 17.20 -5.49
CA TYR A 281 -1.92 16.25 -5.70
C TYR A 281 -1.23 16.45 -7.05
N GLN A 282 0.10 16.32 -7.01
CA GLN A 282 0.91 16.15 -8.21
C GLN A 282 0.86 14.69 -8.66
N HIS A 283 1.54 14.39 -9.77
CA HIS A 283 1.49 13.10 -10.44
C HIS A 283 1.75 11.93 -9.49
N LYS A 284 2.88 11.93 -8.76
CA LYS A 284 3.31 10.81 -7.90
C LYS A 284 2.22 10.44 -6.90
N ASN A 285 1.76 11.44 -6.14
CA ASN A 285 0.77 11.23 -5.08
C ASN A 285 -0.63 10.93 -5.63
N LEU A 286 -0.95 11.38 -6.84
CA LEU A 286 -2.22 11.04 -7.49
C LEU A 286 -2.34 9.54 -7.73
N LEU A 287 -1.24 8.83 -7.98
CA LEU A 287 -1.25 7.37 -8.13
C LEU A 287 -1.67 6.68 -6.83
N ILE A 288 -1.11 7.14 -5.70
CA ILE A 288 -1.43 6.64 -4.35
C ILE A 288 -2.86 6.98 -3.95
N LEU A 289 -3.39 8.11 -4.43
CA LEU A 289 -4.79 8.49 -4.21
C LEU A 289 -5.77 7.51 -4.88
N TYR A 290 -5.44 6.98 -6.07
CA TYR A 290 -6.27 5.95 -6.70
C TYR A 290 -6.31 4.69 -5.85
N ASP A 291 -5.15 4.26 -5.35
CA ASP A 291 -5.01 3.08 -4.50
C ASP A 291 -5.88 3.24 -3.23
N ALA A 292 -5.76 4.36 -2.52
CA ALA A 292 -6.59 4.66 -1.35
C ALA A 292 -8.11 4.69 -1.66
N ILE A 293 -8.53 5.25 -2.80
CA ILE A 293 -9.95 5.23 -3.17
C ILE A 293 -10.43 3.81 -3.47
N GLY A 294 -9.58 2.99 -4.11
CA GLY A 294 -9.85 1.57 -4.35
C GLY A 294 -10.04 0.81 -3.04
N THR A 295 -9.08 0.96 -2.12
CA THR A 295 -9.11 0.36 -0.78
C THR A 295 -10.34 0.79 0.01
N LEU A 296 -10.71 2.08 -0.02
CA LEU A 296 -11.95 2.56 0.59
C LEU A 296 -13.17 1.85 0.01
N ALA A 297 -13.25 1.72 -1.32
CA ALA A 297 -14.37 1.09 -2.00
C ALA A 297 -14.51 -0.39 -1.62
N ASP A 298 -13.39 -1.13 -1.55
CA ASP A 298 -13.38 -2.52 -1.08
C ASP A 298 -13.78 -2.63 0.40
N SER A 299 -13.33 -1.69 1.24
CA SER A 299 -13.58 -1.66 2.68
C SER A 299 -15.04 -1.37 3.06
N VAL A 300 -15.69 -0.41 2.40
CA VAL A 300 -17.09 -0.04 2.70
C VAL A 300 -18.11 -0.75 1.81
N GLY A 301 -17.67 -1.30 0.67
CA GLY A 301 -18.50 -2.00 -0.30
C GLY A 301 -19.74 -1.20 -0.73
N HIS A 302 -20.90 -1.87 -0.73
CA HIS A 302 -22.17 -1.31 -1.20
C HIS A 302 -22.66 -0.06 -0.43
N HIS A 303 -22.07 0.29 0.72
CA HIS A 303 -22.39 1.55 1.41
C HIS A 303 -21.97 2.78 0.58
N LEU A 304 -21.01 2.62 -0.35
CA LEU A 304 -20.60 3.67 -1.29
C LEU A 304 -21.68 3.98 -2.34
N ASN A 305 -22.62 3.05 -2.58
CA ASN A 305 -23.69 3.18 -3.57
C ASN A 305 -24.82 4.11 -3.08
N GLN A 306 -24.49 5.39 -2.90
CA GLN A 306 -25.44 6.46 -2.61
C GLN A 306 -25.29 7.58 -3.65
N PRO A 307 -26.38 8.20 -4.12
CA PRO A 307 -26.31 9.26 -5.13
C PRO A 307 -25.34 10.39 -4.77
N GLU A 308 -25.35 10.82 -3.51
CA GLU A 308 -24.45 11.87 -3.02
C GLU A 308 -22.97 11.51 -3.18
N TYR A 309 -22.58 10.26 -2.89
CA TYR A 309 -21.19 9.82 -2.95
C TYR A 309 -20.73 9.62 -4.40
N ILE A 310 -21.61 9.05 -5.23
CA ILE A 310 -21.36 8.87 -6.67
C ILE A 310 -21.18 10.22 -7.37
N GLU A 311 -22.04 11.20 -7.07
CA GLU A 311 -21.97 12.55 -7.64
C GLU A 311 -20.69 13.30 -7.24
N LYS A 312 -20.08 12.98 -6.09
CA LYS A 312 -18.80 13.53 -5.66
C LYS A 312 -17.61 12.83 -6.31
N LEU A 313 -17.60 11.49 -6.30
CA LEU A 313 -16.42 10.67 -6.63
C LEU A 313 -16.23 10.45 -8.13
N MET A 314 -17.30 10.22 -8.89
CA MET A 314 -17.18 9.84 -10.29
C MET A 314 -16.64 10.97 -11.19
N PRO A 315 -17.02 12.26 -11.04
CA PRO A 315 -16.50 13.32 -11.89
C PRO A 315 -14.96 13.42 -11.97
N PRO A 316 -14.19 13.46 -10.86
CA PRO A 316 -12.73 13.51 -10.93
C PRO A 316 -12.11 12.24 -11.55
N LEU A 317 -12.62 11.05 -11.23
CA LEU A 317 -12.15 9.79 -11.83
C LEU A 317 -12.36 9.77 -13.35
N ILE A 318 -13.54 10.18 -13.81
CA ILE A 318 -13.86 10.23 -15.24
C ILE A 318 -13.07 11.34 -15.96
N ALA A 319 -12.77 12.45 -15.29
CA ALA A 319 -11.89 13.47 -15.85
C ALA A 319 -10.49 12.89 -16.14
N LYS A 320 -9.91 12.16 -15.17
CA LYS A 320 -8.61 11.49 -15.34
C LYS A 320 -8.64 10.37 -16.35
N TRP A 321 -9.71 9.58 -16.37
CA TRP A 321 -9.94 8.56 -17.40
C TRP A 321 -9.87 9.13 -18.82
N ASN A 322 -10.50 10.28 -19.07
CA ASN A 322 -10.50 10.91 -20.39
C ASN A 322 -9.17 11.60 -20.76
N GLU A 323 -8.34 11.93 -19.76
CA GLU A 323 -7.04 12.57 -19.94
C GLU A 323 -5.96 11.57 -20.39
N LEU A 324 -5.94 10.38 -19.77
CA LEU A 324 -4.92 9.36 -20.00
C LEU A 324 -5.08 8.66 -21.36
N LYS A 325 -3.95 8.37 -22.02
CA LYS A 325 -3.90 7.61 -23.28
C LYS A 325 -3.85 6.11 -23.01
N ASP A 326 -4.13 5.31 -24.04
CA ASP A 326 -4.15 3.84 -23.93
C ASP A 326 -2.76 3.22 -23.70
N GLU A 327 -1.70 3.97 -23.98
CA GLU A 327 -0.31 3.56 -23.80
C GLU A 327 0.31 4.08 -22.48
N ASP A 328 -0.48 4.80 -21.68
CA ASP A 328 -0.03 5.43 -20.44
C ASP A 328 -0.11 4.47 -19.25
N LYS A 329 1.01 4.27 -18.54
CA LYS A 329 1.09 3.35 -17.40
C LYS A 329 0.31 3.85 -16.17
N ASP A 330 0.00 5.14 -16.12
CA ASP A 330 -0.89 5.69 -15.10
C ASP A 330 -2.32 5.11 -15.18
N LEU A 331 -2.66 4.44 -16.29
CA LEU A 331 -3.90 3.67 -16.38
C LEU A 331 -3.95 2.53 -15.35
N PHE A 332 -2.83 1.94 -14.94
CA PHE A 332 -2.86 0.78 -14.05
C PHE A 332 -3.58 1.09 -12.72
N PRO A 333 -3.11 2.06 -11.91
CA PRO A 333 -3.78 2.39 -10.65
C PRO A 333 -5.19 2.95 -10.84
N LEU A 334 -5.44 3.72 -11.92
CA LEU A 334 -6.79 4.22 -12.20
C LEU A 334 -7.78 3.08 -12.51
N LEU A 335 -7.37 2.07 -13.29
CA LEU A 335 -8.24 0.97 -13.67
C LEU A 335 -8.45 -0.01 -12.51
N GLU A 336 -7.43 -0.25 -11.68
CA GLU A 336 -7.55 -0.99 -10.42
C GLU A 336 -8.54 -0.30 -9.48
N CYS A 337 -8.39 1.01 -9.26
CA CYS A 337 -9.33 1.83 -8.50
C CYS A 337 -10.77 1.73 -9.05
N LEU A 338 -10.95 1.86 -10.37
CA LEU A 338 -12.26 1.71 -11.00
C LEU A 338 -12.83 0.29 -10.88
N SER A 339 -12.00 -0.74 -10.74
CA SER A 339 -12.41 -2.14 -10.57
C SER A 339 -13.12 -2.30 -9.23
N SER A 340 -12.49 -1.83 -8.14
CA SER A 340 -13.08 -1.80 -6.80
C SER A 340 -14.30 -0.88 -6.71
N VAL A 341 -14.24 0.32 -7.29
CA VAL A 341 -15.38 1.27 -7.31
C VAL A 341 -16.58 0.71 -8.09
N ALA A 342 -16.38 0.06 -9.24
CA ALA A 342 -17.47 -0.53 -10.01
C ALA A 342 -18.17 -1.65 -9.22
N THR A 343 -17.39 -2.48 -8.53
CA THR A 343 -17.89 -3.55 -7.65
C THR A 343 -18.70 -2.98 -6.49
N ALA A 344 -18.18 -1.96 -5.80
CA ALA A 344 -18.85 -1.30 -4.68
C ALA A 344 -20.12 -0.54 -5.09
N LEU A 345 -20.11 0.15 -6.23
CA LEU A 345 -21.25 0.94 -6.72
C LEU A 345 -22.36 0.08 -7.34
N GLN A 346 -22.07 -1.14 -7.76
CA GLN A 346 -23.04 -2.05 -8.38
C GLN A 346 -23.84 -1.35 -9.49
N SER A 347 -25.18 -1.40 -9.43
CA SER A 347 -26.07 -0.71 -10.39
C SER A 347 -25.89 0.81 -10.43
N GLY A 348 -25.31 1.42 -9.39
CA GLY A 348 -24.94 2.84 -9.38
C GLY A 348 -23.88 3.19 -10.44
N PHE A 349 -23.11 2.21 -10.90
CA PHE A 349 -22.10 2.39 -11.95
C PHE A 349 -22.67 2.38 -13.38
N LEU A 350 -23.95 2.02 -13.56
CA LEU A 350 -24.59 1.92 -14.90
C LEU A 350 -24.42 3.16 -15.80
N PRO A 351 -24.49 4.41 -15.30
CA PRO A 351 -24.30 5.58 -16.16
C PRO A 351 -22.90 5.68 -16.78
N TYR A 352 -21.92 4.98 -16.23
CA TYR A 352 -20.50 5.07 -16.59
C TYR A 352 -19.98 3.81 -17.29
N CYS A 353 -20.72 2.70 -17.26
CA CYS A 353 -20.20 1.38 -17.63
C CYS A 353 -19.88 1.21 -19.12
N GLU A 354 -20.66 1.79 -20.03
CA GLU A 354 -20.50 1.57 -21.48
C GLU A 354 -19.14 2.05 -22.03
N PRO A 355 -18.69 3.30 -21.78
CA PRO A 355 -17.36 3.74 -22.23
C PRO A 355 -16.21 3.00 -21.53
N VAL A 356 -16.38 2.65 -20.24
CA VAL A 356 -15.37 1.89 -19.48
C VAL A 356 -15.18 0.50 -20.08
N TYR A 357 -16.29 -0.23 -20.25
CA TYR A 357 -16.31 -1.55 -20.86
C TYR A 357 -15.68 -1.55 -22.26
N GLN A 358 -16.07 -0.60 -23.12
CA GLN A 358 -15.58 -0.52 -24.50
C GLN A 358 -14.08 -0.27 -24.57
N ARG A 359 -13.52 0.56 -23.67
CA ARG A 359 -12.09 0.82 -23.62
C ARG A 359 -11.32 -0.43 -23.18
N CYS A 360 -11.77 -1.13 -22.14
CA CYS A 360 -11.13 -2.37 -21.70
C CYS A 360 -11.10 -3.43 -22.80
N VAL A 361 -12.21 -3.65 -23.51
CA VAL A 361 -12.26 -4.56 -24.66
C VAL A 361 -11.27 -4.15 -25.75
N THR A 362 -11.13 -2.84 -25.99
CA THR A 362 -10.19 -2.28 -26.97
C THR A 362 -8.74 -2.50 -26.56
N LEU A 363 -8.40 -2.31 -25.28
CA LEU A 363 -7.05 -2.57 -24.74
C LEU A 363 -6.69 -4.05 -24.91
N VAL A 364 -7.55 -4.96 -24.49
CA VAL A 364 -7.37 -6.41 -24.67
C VAL A 364 -7.15 -6.75 -26.14
N GLN A 365 -7.98 -6.22 -27.04
CA GLN A 365 -7.88 -6.49 -28.47
C GLN A 365 -6.56 -5.94 -29.07
N LYS A 366 -6.14 -4.73 -28.70
CA LYS A 366 -4.89 -4.11 -29.17
C LYS A 366 -3.67 -4.91 -28.70
N THR A 367 -3.61 -5.26 -27.42
CA THR A 367 -2.50 -6.04 -26.85
C THR A 367 -2.37 -7.41 -27.48
N LEU A 368 -3.49 -8.13 -27.70
CA LEU A 368 -3.49 -9.41 -28.40
C LEU A 368 -3.03 -9.28 -29.86
N ALA A 369 -3.52 -8.26 -30.58
CA ALA A 369 -3.10 -8.02 -31.95
C ALA A 369 -1.58 -7.74 -32.04
N GLN A 370 -1.05 -6.90 -31.15
CA GLN A 370 0.38 -6.61 -31.09
C GLN A 370 1.20 -7.86 -30.74
N ALA A 371 0.73 -8.71 -29.81
CA ALA A 371 1.37 -9.97 -29.47
C ALA A 371 1.45 -10.92 -30.69
N MET A 372 0.40 -10.98 -31.50
CA MET A 372 0.39 -11.77 -32.74
C MET A 372 1.37 -11.23 -33.77
N MET A 373 1.44 -9.91 -33.96
CA MET A 373 2.38 -9.27 -34.89
C MET A 373 3.83 -9.51 -34.47
N TYR A 374 4.14 -9.34 -33.17
CA TYR A 374 5.44 -9.66 -32.59
C TYR A 374 5.82 -11.13 -32.80
N SER A 375 4.89 -12.06 -32.55
CA SER A 375 5.16 -13.49 -32.74
C SER A 375 5.44 -13.88 -34.19
N GLN A 376 4.89 -13.15 -35.17
CA GLN A 376 5.11 -13.41 -36.59
C GLN A 376 6.37 -12.71 -37.12
N GLN A 377 6.65 -11.49 -36.66
CA GLN A 377 7.77 -10.66 -37.12
C GLN A 377 8.46 -9.96 -35.93
N PRO A 378 9.25 -10.69 -35.12
CA PRO A 378 9.90 -10.12 -33.92
C PRO A 378 10.87 -8.98 -34.22
N ASP A 379 11.44 -8.94 -35.43
CA ASP A 379 12.40 -7.91 -35.84
C ASP A 379 11.73 -6.58 -36.26
N GLN A 380 10.40 -6.56 -36.46
CA GLN A 380 9.66 -5.39 -36.96
C GLN A 380 8.70 -4.77 -35.92
N TYR A 381 8.30 -5.54 -34.91
CA TYR A 381 7.35 -5.12 -33.89
C TYR A 381 7.96 -5.32 -32.51
N GLU A 382 7.60 -4.45 -31.58
CA GLU A 382 7.98 -4.61 -30.18
C GLU A 382 7.00 -5.53 -29.45
N ALA A 383 7.53 -6.27 -28.47
CA ALA A 383 6.71 -7.08 -27.59
C ALA A 383 5.73 -6.17 -26.84
N PRO A 384 4.43 -6.52 -26.76
CA PRO A 384 3.48 -5.70 -26.03
C PRO A 384 3.71 -5.80 -24.53
N ASP A 385 3.47 -4.69 -23.83
CA ASP A 385 3.28 -4.71 -22.39
C ASP A 385 1.91 -5.36 -22.10
N LYS A 386 1.94 -6.52 -21.44
CA LYS A 386 0.75 -7.32 -21.19
C LYS A 386 -0.06 -6.80 -20.01
N ASP A 387 0.50 -5.92 -19.18
CA ASP A 387 -0.16 -5.39 -17.99
C ASP A 387 -1.43 -4.62 -18.36
N PHE A 388 -1.42 -3.87 -19.48
CA PHE A 388 -2.62 -3.22 -20.03
C PHE A 388 -3.78 -4.20 -20.28
N MET A 389 -3.48 -5.40 -20.76
CA MET A 389 -4.51 -6.42 -20.99
C MET A 389 -4.97 -7.02 -19.66
N ILE A 390 -4.07 -7.25 -18.72
CA ILE A 390 -4.40 -7.87 -17.44
C ILE A 390 -5.30 -6.93 -16.62
N VAL A 391 -4.91 -5.66 -16.47
CA VAL A 391 -5.72 -4.67 -15.73
C VAL A 391 -7.07 -4.39 -16.41
N ALA A 392 -7.11 -4.41 -17.75
CA ALA A 392 -8.37 -4.27 -18.48
C ALA A 392 -9.31 -5.47 -18.27
N LEU A 393 -8.77 -6.69 -18.19
CA LEU A 393 -9.55 -7.89 -17.87
C LEU A 393 -10.02 -7.88 -16.42
N ASP A 394 -9.21 -7.40 -15.49
CA ASP A 394 -9.61 -7.24 -14.08
C ASP A 394 -10.79 -6.27 -13.94
N LEU A 395 -10.71 -5.08 -14.55
CA LEU A 395 -11.82 -4.13 -14.56
C LEU A 395 -13.08 -4.68 -15.26
N LEU A 396 -12.93 -5.47 -16.34
CA LEU A 396 -14.08 -6.17 -16.94
C LEU A 396 -14.70 -7.19 -15.99
N SER A 397 -13.90 -7.84 -15.15
CA SER A 397 -14.41 -8.70 -14.09
C SER A 397 -15.14 -7.89 -13.02
N GLY A 398 -14.56 -6.80 -12.51
CA GLY A 398 -15.22 -5.93 -11.53
C GLY A 398 -16.55 -5.36 -12.04
N LEU A 399 -16.62 -5.01 -13.34
CA LEU A 399 -17.88 -4.63 -13.99
C LEU A 399 -18.91 -5.77 -14.02
N ALA A 400 -18.47 -7.00 -14.34
CA ALA A 400 -19.36 -8.16 -14.37
C ALA A 400 -19.90 -8.50 -12.98
N GLU A 401 -19.05 -8.41 -11.95
CA GLU A 401 -19.39 -8.61 -10.55
C GLU A 401 -20.37 -7.54 -10.05
N GLY A 402 -20.03 -6.25 -10.21
CA GLY A 402 -20.85 -5.15 -9.72
C GLY A 402 -22.19 -4.99 -10.45
N LEU A 403 -22.20 -5.08 -11.79
CA LEU A 403 -23.41 -4.87 -12.58
C LEU A 403 -24.32 -6.11 -12.64
N GLY A 404 -23.76 -7.30 -12.38
CA GLY A 404 -24.43 -8.58 -12.55
C GLY A 404 -25.05 -8.70 -13.96
N GLY A 405 -26.31 -9.14 -14.02
CA GLY A 405 -27.01 -9.36 -15.31
C GLY A 405 -27.21 -8.14 -16.20
N HIS A 406 -26.90 -6.91 -15.75
CA HIS A 406 -26.91 -5.74 -16.63
C HIS A 406 -25.75 -5.75 -17.63
N VAL A 407 -24.67 -6.50 -17.35
CA VAL A 407 -23.51 -6.63 -18.25
C VAL A 407 -23.85 -7.38 -19.54
N ASP A 408 -24.92 -8.20 -19.55
CA ASP A 408 -25.34 -9.02 -20.70
C ASP A 408 -25.51 -8.22 -22.00
N GLN A 409 -26.02 -6.99 -21.90
CA GLN A 409 -26.20 -6.12 -23.07
C GLN A 409 -24.86 -5.65 -23.66
N LEU A 410 -23.86 -5.45 -22.81
CA LEU A 410 -22.51 -5.06 -23.24
C LEU A 410 -21.78 -6.27 -23.84
N VAL A 411 -21.86 -7.42 -23.17
CA VAL A 411 -21.26 -8.68 -23.64
C VAL A 411 -21.82 -9.06 -25.01
N SER A 412 -23.15 -9.08 -25.17
CA SER A 412 -23.81 -9.46 -26.43
C SER A 412 -23.48 -8.56 -27.63
N ARG A 413 -23.05 -7.32 -27.39
CA ARG A 413 -22.65 -6.36 -28.43
C ARG A 413 -21.14 -6.32 -28.69
N SER A 414 -20.37 -7.15 -28.00
CA SER A 414 -18.90 -7.16 -28.07
C SER A 414 -18.36 -8.51 -28.55
N ASN A 415 -17.07 -8.54 -28.88
CA ASN A 415 -16.32 -9.74 -29.22
C ASN A 415 -15.56 -10.34 -28.01
N ILE A 416 -15.89 -9.94 -26.78
CA ILE A 416 -15.13 -10.31 -25.57
C ILE A 416 -14.95 -11.82 -25.42
N MET A 417 -15.97 -12.62 -25.71
CA MET A 417 -15.87 -14.10 -25.59
C MET A 417 -14.80 -14.68 -26.53
N THR A 418 -14.64 -14.11 -27.72
CA THR A 418 -13.58 -14.49 -28.66
C THR A 418 -12.21 -14.05 -28.15
N LEU A 419 -12.12 -12.85 -27.57
CA LEU A 419 -10.88 -12.34 -26.99
C LEU A 419 -10.45 -13.16 -25.78
N LEU A 420 -11.37 -13.52 -24.87
CA LEU A 420 -11.10 -14.37 -23.72
C LEU A 420 -10.56 -15.74 -24.14
N PHE A 421 -11.15 -16.34 -25.19
CA PHE A 421 -10.64 -17.59 -25.74
C PHE A 421 -9.19 -17.46 -26.25
N GLN A 422 -8.82 -16.31 -26.83
CA GLN A 422 -7.44 -16.04 -27.23
C GLN A 422 -6.54 -15.79 -26.01
N CYS A 423 -7.00 -15.04 -25.00
CA CYS A 423 -6.28 -14.81 -23.75
C CYS A 423 -5.93 -16.13 -23.05
N MET A 424 -6.84 -17.10 -22.99
CA MET A 424 -6.58 -18.43 -22.41
C MET A 424 -5.49 -19.23 -23.13
N GLN A 425 -5.18 -18.88 -24.38
CA GLN A 425 -4.12 -19.51 -25.15
C GLN A 425 -2.76 -18.79 -25.00
N VAL A 426 -2.75 -17.59 -24.41
CA VAL A 426 -1.52 -16.86 -24.12
C VAL A 426 -0.78 -17.58 -23.00
N ARG A 427 0.51 -17.89 -23.22
CA ARG A 427 1.41 -18.42 -22.20
C ARG A 427 1.78 -17.33 -21.19
N SER A 428 0.82 -16.91 -20.38
CA SER A 428 1.03 -16.03 -19.22
C SER A 428 0.12 -16.51 -18.09
N VAL A 429 0.72 -16.82 -16.93
CA VAL A 429 0.00 -17.33 -15.76
C VAL A 429 -1.00 -16.30 -15.25
N CYS A 430 -0.62 -15.01 -15.20
CA CYS A 430 -1.49 -13.92 -14.79
C CYS A 430 -2.73 -13.78 -15.68
N VAL A 431 -2.55 -13.83 -17.01
CA VAL A 431 -3.65 -13.75 -17.98
C VAL A 431 -4.59 -14.95 -17.84
N PHE A 432 -4.02 -16.14 -17.62
CA PHE A 432 -4.81 -17.35 -17.40
C PHE A 432 -5.59 -17.29 -16.08
N SER A 433 -4.97 -16.77 -15.01
CA SER A 433 -5.59 -16.61 -13.68
C SER A 433 -6.84 -15.72 -13.75
N VAL A 434 -6.70 -14.50 -14.28
CA VAL A 434 -7.81 -13.53 -14.38
C VAL A 434 -8.96 -14.06 -15.25
N VAL A 435 -8.66 -14.73 -16.36
CA VAL A 435 -9.72 -15.25 -17.24
C VAL A 435 -10.44 -16.47 -16.64
N THR A 436 -9.70 -17.38 -16.02
CA THR A 436 -10.25 -18.66 -15.56
C THR A 436 -10.97 -18.56 -14.21
N LEU A 437 -10.45 -17.77 -13.28
CA LEU A 437 -11.03 -17.63 -11.93
C LEU A 437 -12.17 -16.61 -11.89
N HIS A 438 -12.03 -15.48 -12.56
CA HIS A 438 -12.93 -14.34 -12.38
C HIS A 438 -13.99 -14.25 -13.48
N MET A 439 -13.58 -14.13 -14.75
CA MET A 439 -14.54 -13.88 -15.83
C MET A 439 -15.40 -15.10 -16.20
N CYS A 440 -14.83 -16.32 -16.16
CA CYS A 440 -15.58 -17.53 -16.46
C CYS A 440 -16.65 -17.88 -15.41
N GLU A 441 -16.47 -17.51 -14.14
CA GLU A 441 -17.49 -17.74 -13.10
C GLU A 441 -18.61 -16.70 -13.18
N CYS A 442 -18.25 -15.42 -13.30
CA CYS A 442 -19.21 -14.32 -13.44
C CYS A 442 -20.04 -14.43 -14.73
N LEU A 443 -19.43 -14.83 -15.85
CA LEU A 443 -20.13 -15.06 -17.12
C LEU A 443 -20.69 -16.49 -17.25
N GLY A 444 -20.24 -17.45 -16.42
CA GLY A 444 -20.59 -18.87 -16.48
C GLY A 444 -21.87 -19.26 -15.75
N GLN A 445 -22.49 -18.36 -14.98
CA GLN A 445 -23.90 -18.50 -14.57
C GLN A 445 -24.87 -18.41 -15.75
N TRP A 446 -24.35 -18.18 -16.97
CA TRP A 446 -25.11 -18.16 -18.22
C TRP A 446 -25.09 -19.54 -18.90
N SER A 447 -26.07 -20.39 -18.58
CA SER A 447 -26.41 -21.53 -19.45
C SER A 447 -27.23 -21.02 -20.65
N PRO A 448 -26.81 -21.26 -21.91
CA PRO A 448 -27.62 -20.93 -23.09
C PRO A 448 -28.91 -21.76 -23.18
N SER A 449 -29.10 -22.73 -22.29
CA SER A 449 -30.29 -23.56 -22.18
C SER A 449 -30.83 -23.48 -20.75
N GLY A 450 -31.98 -22.84 -20.58
CA GLY A 450 -32.70 -22.76 -19.30
C GLY A 450 -33.16 -24.14 -18.79
N GLN A 451 -32.25 -24.94 -18.26
CA GLN A 451 -32.55 -26.15 -17.49
C GLN A 451 -31.75 -26.12 -16.19
N SER A 452 -32.48 -25.85 -15.10
CA SER A 452 -32.05 -26.06 -13.72
C SER A 452 -31.48 -27.48 -13.53
N PRO A 453 -30.35 -27.66 -12.84
CA PRO A 453 -29.88 -28.99 -12.49
C PRO A 453 -30.82 -29.55 -11.41
N ARG A 454 -31.73 -30.44 -11.83
CA ARG A 454 -32.43 -31.29 -10.87
C ARG A 454 -31.41 -32.23 -10.25
N HIS A 455 -31.25 -32.13 -8.93
CA HIS A 455 -30.59 -33.14 -8.13
C HIS A 455 -31.14 -34.54 -8.44
N SER A 456 -30.24 -35.47 -8.73
CA SER A 456 -30.39 -36.91 -8.52
C SER A 456 -29.02 -37.49 -8.25
#